data_AF-A0AAW0XIS8-F1
#
_entry.id   AF-A0AAW0XIS8-F1
#
_cell.length_a   1.000
_cell.length_b   1.000
_cell.length_c   1.000
_cell.angle_alpha   90.00
_cell.angle_beta   90.00
_cell.angle_gamma   90.00
#
_symmetry.space_group_name_H-M   'P 1'
#
loop_
_entity.id
_entity.type
_entity.pdbx_description
1 polymer ?
#
loop_
_entity_poly.entity_id
_entity_poly.type
_entity_poly.pdbx_seq_one_letter_code
_entity_poly.pdbx_strand_id
1 'polypeptide(L)'
;ERDQHKNTYDYSRSSESWQFSPSSPLEQKRQSVIQEIIATEATYLKELLLVEQAFISPMRASGIITEKQLDLLFANWNELILVNSYFNKALKVRRMNSSGGVITMIADVLCQQISQLTPYLRFCSIQIRGATLLGENY
;
A
#
# COMPACT_ATOMS: atom_id res chain seq x y z
N GLU A 1 -37.91 30.00 23.75
CA GLU A 1 -37.63 28.73 24.44
C GLU A 1 -37.81 27.58 23.46
N ARG A 2 -36.97 26.55 23.59
CA ARG A 2 -36.65 25.57 22.54
C ARG A 2 -37.65 24.42 22.44
N ASP A 3 -37.80 23.96 21.21
CA ASP A 3 -38.61 22.85 20.72
C ASP A 3 -38.32 21.50 21.41
N GLN A 4 -39.39 20.77 21.72
CA GLN A 4 -39.35 19.34 22.03
C GLN A 4 -40.16 18.56 20.99
N HIS A 5 -39.57 18.28 19.83
CA HIS A 5 -39.99 17.17 18.99
C HIS A 5 -39.21 15.93 19.43
N LYS A 6 -39.88 15.04 20.18
CA LYS A 6 -39.37 13.70 20.51
C LYS A 6 -39.43 12.83 19.25
N ASN A 7 -38.29 12.64 18.60
CA ASN A 7 -38.11 11.58 17.60
C ASN A 7 -37.82 10.27 18.35
N THR A 8 -38.86 9.49 18.62
CA THR A 8 -38.72 8.11 19.09
C THR A 8 -38.42 7.24 17.87
N TYR A 9 -37.15 6.95 17.63
CA TYR A 9 -36.77 5.93 16.65
C TYR A 9 -37.11 4.56 17.24
N ASP A 10 -38.06 3.88 16.61
CA ASP A 10 -38.44 2.50 16.91
C ASP A 10 -37.30 1.56 16.48
N TYR A 11 -36.56 1.03 17.46
CA TYR A 11 -35.43 0.12 17.26
C TYR A 11 -35.86 -1.32 16.90
N SER A 12 -37.17 -1.57 16.72
CA SER A 12 -37.71 -2.93 16.64
C SER A 12 -37.84 -3.48 15.22
N ARG A 13 -37.43 -2.74 14.17
CA ARG A 13 -37.73 -3.13 12.78
C ARG A 13 -36.61 -2.88 11.78
N SER A 14 -35.48 -3.54 11.97
CA SER A 14 -34.59 -3.90 10.86
C SER A 14 -33.55 -4.93 11.31
N SER A 15 -33.98 -6.19 11.46
CA SER A 15 -33.09 -7.32 11.17
C SER A 15 -32.93 -7.44 9.65
N GLU A 16 -32.56 -6.35 8.97
CA GLU A 16 -32.03 -6.45 7.62
C GLU A 16 -30.65 -7.07 7.78
N SER A 17 -30.62 -8.40 7.70
CA SER A 17 -29.41 -9.08 7.30
C SER A 17 -29.03 -8.45 5.97
N TRP A 18 -28.01 -7.59 5.96
CA TRP A 18 -27.40 -7.07 4.74
C TRP A 18 -26.81 -8.28 3.99
N GLN A 19 -27.66 -9.03 3.30
CA GLN A 19 -27.28 -10.07 2.38
C GLN A 19 -26.70 -9.36 1.18
N PHE A 20 -25.43 -9.00 1.27
CA PHE A 20 -24.65 -8.59 0.10
C PHE A 20 -24.59 -9.79 -0.83
N SER A 21 -25.48 -9.82 -1.83
CA SER A 21 -25.36 -10.76 -2.92
C SER A 21 -23.96 -10.61 -3.54
N PRO A 22 -23.22 -11.71 -3.80
CA PRO A 22 -21.93 -11.66 -4.49
C PRO A 22 -21.99 -10.92 -5.84
N SER A 23 -23.18 -10.86 -6.44
CA SER A 23 -23.44 -10.15 -7.70
C SER A 23 -23.88 -8.70 -7.54
N SER A 24 -24.00 -8.17 -6.31
CA SER A 24 -24.41 -6.78 -6.11
C SER A 24 -23.38 -5.82 -6.74
N PRO A 25 -23.81 -4.71 -7.35
CA PRO A 25 -22.88 -3.75 -7.95
C PRO A 25 -21.83 -3.24 -6.96
N LEU A 26 -22.21 -3.09 -5.69
CA LEU A 26 -21.31 -2.67 -4.62
C LEU A 26 -20.24 -3.72 -4.31
N GLU A 27 -20.61 -5.00 -4.21
CA GLU A 27 -19.64 -6.08 -3.99
C GLU A 27 -18.70 -6.26 -5.19
N GLN A 28 -19.22 -6.16 -6.42
CA GLN A 28 -18.38 -6.17 -7.63
C GLN A 28 -17.36 -5.03 -7.61
N LYS A 29 -17.79 -3.82 -7.24
CA LYS A 29 -16.88 -2.67 -7.10
C LYS A 29 -15.85 -2.91 -6.00
N ARG A 30 -16.25 -3.47 -4.85
CA ARG A 30 -15.32 -3.80 -3.76
C ARG A 30 -14.27 -4.80 -4.21
N GLN A 31 -14.66 -5.87 -4.90
CA GLN A 31 -13.72 -6.86 -5.46
C GLN A 31 -12.78 -6.21 -6.47
N SER A 32 -13.30 -5.37 -7.37
CA SER A 32 -12.46 -4.65 -8.35
C SER A 32 -11.40 -3.77 -7.69
N VAL A 33 -11.75 -3.01 -6.66
CA VAL A 33 -10.80 -2.16 -5.92
C VAL A 33 -9.74 -3.02 -5.21
N ILE A 34 -10.13 -4.16 -4.62
CA ILE A 34 -9.17 -5.05 -3.97
C ILE A 34 -8.20 -5.66 -4.99
N GLN A 35 -8.69 -6.10 -6.15
CA GLN A 35 -7.83 -6.62 -7.21
C GLN A 35 -6.89 -5.54 -7.76
N GLU A 36 -7.38 -4.31 -7.89
CA GLU A 36 -6.57 -3.15 -8.27
C GLU A 36 -5.43 -2.93 -7.28
N ILE A 37 -5.72 -2.86 -5.97
CA ILE A 37 -4.69 -2.73 -4.92
C ILE A 37 -3.64 -3.84 -5.03
N ILE A 38 -4.05 -5.10 -5.20
CA ILE A 38 -3.11 -6.23 -5.31
C ILE A 38 -2.21 -6.08 -6.54
N ALA A 39 -2.78 -5.67 -7.67
CA ALA A 39 -2.05 -5.53 -8.93
C ALA A 39 -1.09 -4.33 -8.89
N THR A 40 -1.57 -3.17 -8.42
CA THR A 40 -0.76 -1.95 -8.34
C THR A 40 0.38 -2.10 -7.35
N GLU A 41 0.15 -2.73 -6.19
CA GLU A 41 1.19 -3.01 -5.20
C GLU A 41 2.28 -3.96 -5.76
N ALA A 42 1.90 -4.93 -6.60
CA ALA A 42 2.87 -5.81 -7.27
C ALA A 42 3.73 -5.05 -8.29
N THR A 43 3.11 -4.14 -9.05
CA THR A 43 3.82 -3.25 -9.98
C THR A 43 4.77 -2.33 -9.22
N TYR A 44 4.31 -1.74 -8.12
CA TYR A 44 5.12 -0.85 -7.31
C TYR A 44 6.36 -1.53 -6.73
N LEU A 45 6.23 -2.75 -6.17
CA LEU A 45 7.39 -3.52 -5.72
C LEU A 45 8.36 -3.83 -6.86
N LYS A 46 7.86 -4.12 -8.06
CA LYS A 46 8.70 -4.33 -9.24
C LYS A 46 9.50 -3.08 -9.61
N GLU A 47 8.89 -1.90 -9.50
CA GLU A 47 9.56 -0.63 -9.73
C GLU A 47 10.64 -0.37 -8.68
N LEU A 48 10.37 -0.67 -7.40
CA LEU A 48 11.39 -0.55 -6.34
C LEU A 48 12.62 -1.41 -6.62
N LEU A 49 12.40 -2.66 -7.05
CA LEU A 49 13.46 -3.58 -7.42
C LEU A 49 14.21 -3.13 -8.68
N LEU A 50 13.49 -2.55 -9.66
CA LEU A 50 14.10 -2.03 -10.87
C LEU A 50 15.08 -0.89 -10.57
N VAL A 51 14.74 0.01 -9.64
CA VAL A 51 15.65 1.09 -9.24
C VAL A 51 16.92 0.54 -8.59
N GLU A 52 16.79 -0.47 -7.72
CA GLU A 52 17.94 -1.12 -7.10
C GLU A 52 18.86 -1.75 -8.16
N GLN A 53 18.28 -2.46 -9.14
CA GLN A 53 19.04 -3.18 -10.17
C GLN A 53 19.65 -2.26 -11.22
N ALA A 54 18.93 -1.22 -11.64
CA ALA A 54 19.33 -0.35 -12.74
C ALA A 54 20.21 0.83 -12.30
N PHE A 55 20.10 1.26 -11.04
CA PHE A 55 20.79 2.45 -10.54
C PHE A 55 21.68 2.14 -9.34
N ILE A 56 21.10 1.68 -8.23
CA ILE A 56 21.83 1.60 -6.94
C ILE A 56 22.97 0.58 -7.02
N SER A 57 22.69 -0.64 -7.49
CA SER A 57 23.69 -1.70 -7.61
C SER A 57 24.81 -1.36 -8.60
N PRO A 58 24.54 -0.84 -9.82
CA PRO A 58 25.58 -0.36 -10.73
C PRO A 58 26.42 0.80 -10.16
N MET A 59 25.78 1.79 -9.52
CA MET A 59 26.49 2.91 -8.91
C MET A 59 27.43 2.46 -7.79
N ARG A 60 26.97 1.53 -6.94
CA ARG A 60 27.79 0.90 -5.90
C ARG A 60 28.98 0.14 -6.48
N ALA A 61 28.75 -0.67 -7.51
CA ALA A 61 29.79 -1.45 -8.16
C ALA A 61 30.83 -0.58 -8.88
N SER A 62 30.44 0.59 -9.40
CA SER A 62 31.37 1.52 -10.06
C SER A 62 32.44 2.10 -9.14
N GLY A 63 32.19 2.13 -7.82
CA GLY A 63 33.10 2.73 -6.85
C GLY A 63 33.24 4.26 -6.93
N ILE A 64 32.53 4.92 -7.85
CA ILE A 64 32.56 6.37 -8.06
C ILE A 64 31.82 7.10 -6.92
N ILE A 65 30.78 6.45 -6.36
CA ILE A 65 29.92 7.00 -5.32
C ILE A 65 30.14 6.20 -4.03
N THR A 66 30.36 6.90 -2.92
CA THR A 66 30.50 6.28 -1.59
C THR A 66 29.14 5.80 -1.07
N GLU A 67 29.12 4.79 -0.18
CA GLU A 67 27.87 4.34 0.46
C GLU A 67 27.12 5.49 1.16
N LYS A 68 27.83 6.45 1.76
CA LYS A 68 27.20 7.64 2.37
C LYS A 68 26.46 8.52 1.37
N GLN A 69 26.98 8.64 0.14
CA GLN A 69 26.32 9.39 -0.93
C GLN A 69 25.15 8.60 -1.52
N LEU A 70 25.25 7.28 -1.62
CA LEU A 70 24.12 6.41 -1.98
C LEU A 70 22.98 6.52 -0.95
N ASP A 71 23.30 6.49 0.34
CA ASP A 71 22.34 6.67 1.43
C ASP A 71 21.68 8.06 1.38
N LEU A 72 22.37 9.09 0.88
CA LEU A 72 21.77 10.42 0.70
C LEU A 72 20.79 10.45 -0.49
N LEU A 73 21.14 9.77 -1.58
CA LEU A 73 20.33 9.73 -2.81
C LEU A 73 19.11 8.83 -2.69
N PHE A 74 19.27 7.65 -2.07
CA PHE A 74 18.26 6.59 -2.04
C PHE A 74 17.72 6.30 -0.63
N ALA A 75 18.19 7.03 0.39
CA ALA A 75 17.75 6.90 1.78
C ALA A 75 17.78 5.44 2.27
N ASN A 76 16.65 4.92 2.73
CA ASN A 76 16.48 3.56 3.25
C ASN A 76 15.82 2.63 2.22
N TRP A 77 16.31 2.61 0.98
CA TRP A 77 15.70 1.88 -0.14
C TRP A 77 15.45 0.39 0.15
N ASN A 78 16.41 -0.30 0.76
CA ASN A 78 16.28 -1.71 1.12
C ASN A 78 15.15 -1.96 2.12
N GLU A 79 14.91 -1.03 3.06
CA GLU A 79 13.79 -1.13 4.00
C GLU A 79 12.46 -0.98 3.25
N LEU A 80 12.37 -0.09 2.26
CA LEU A 80 11.19 0.04 1.42
C LEU A 80 10.92 -1.25 0.64
N ILE A 81 11.92 -1.81 -0.03
CA ILE A 81 11.76 -3.09 -0.73
C ILE A 81 11.27 -4.17 0.23
N LEU A 82 11.83 -4.24 1.44
CA LEU A 82 11.48 -5.25 2.44
C LEU A 82 10.02 -5.13 2.88
N VAL A 83 9.57 -3.94 3.31
CA VAL A 83 8.19 -3.78 3.81
C VAL A 83 7.16 -4.00 2.70
N ASN A 84 7.42 -3.53 1.48
CA ASN A 84 6.52 -3.77 0.34
C ASN A 84 6.54 -5.23 -0.13
N SER A 85 7.67 -5.93 0.01
CA SER A 85 7.73 -7.38 -0.25
C SER A 85 6.84 -8.16 0.72
N TYR A 86 6.84 -7.81 2.01
CA TYR A 86 5.94 -8.42 2.98
C TYR A 86 4.48 -8.07 2.71
N PHE A 87 4.18 -6.81 2.38
CA PHE A 87 2.82 -6.38 2.05
C PHE A 87 2.29 -7.11 0.81
N ASN A 88 3.06 -7.12 -0.28
CA ASN A 88 2.71 -7.81 -1.51
C ASN A 88 2.51 -9.32 -1.30
N LYS A 89 3.37 -9.95 -0.48
CA LYS A 89 3.23 -11.37 -0.13
C LYS A 89 1.93 -11.62 0.63
N ALA A 90 1.60 -10.81 1.64
CA ALA A 90 0.37 -10.96 2.41
C ALA A 90 -0.90 -10.84 1.54
N LEU A 91 -0.91 -9.87 0.62
CA LEU A 91 -1.97 -9.68 -0.37
C LEU A 91 -2.12 -10.90 -1.31
N LYS A 92 -1.01 -11.43 -1.82
CA LYS A 92 -1.00 -12.65 -2.66
C LYS A 92 -1.53 -13.86 -1.91
N VAL A 93 -1.10 -14.08 -0.67
CA VAL A 93 -1.60 -15.19 0.16
C VAL A 93 -3.10 -15.05 0.40
N ARG A 94 -3.61 -13.84 0.71
CA ARG A 94 -5.05 -13.60 0.86
C ARG A 94 -5.83 -13.97 -0.40
N ARG A 95 -5.35 -13.53 -1.57
CA ARG A 95 -5.98 -13.86 -2.86
C ARG A 95 -5.98 -15.38 -3.13
N MET A 96 -4.85 -16.06 -2.89
CA MET A 96 -4.71 -17.50 -3.12
C MET A 96 -5.61 -18.33 -2.20
N ASN A 97 -5.80 -17.89 -0.96
CA ASN A 97 -6.64 -18.58 0.02
C ASN A 97 -8.14 -18.24 -0.13
N SER A 98 -8.50 -17.33 -1.04
CA SER A 98 -9.89 -16.94 -1.26
C SER A 98 -10.55 -17.86 -2.28
N SER A 99 -11.58 -18.60 -1.85
CA SER A 99 -12.33 -19.53 -2.69
C SER A 99 -12.94 -18.81 -3.90
N GLY A 100 -12.67 -19.31 -5.11
CA GLY A 100 -13.17 -18.71 -6.36
C GLY A 100 -12.64 -17.29 -6.64
N GLY A 101 -11.59 -16.84 -5.93
CA GLY A 101 -11.02 -15.51 -6.07
C GLY A 101 -11.80 -14.38 -5.39
N VAL A 102 -12.87 -14.70 -4.65
CA VAL A 102 -13.70 -13.73 -3.93
C VAL A 102 -13.12 -13.46 -2.55
N ILE A 103 -12.57 -12.28 -2.35
CA ILE A 103 -11.92 -11.90 -1.08
C ILE A 103 -12.99 -11.35 -0.13
N THR A 104 -13.39 -12.11 0.88
CA THR A 104 -14.45 -11.74 1.84
C THR A 104 -14.00 -10.66 2.82
N MET A 105 -12.80 -10.80 3.36
CA MET A 105 -12.19 -9.82 4.27
C MET A 105 -10.81 -9.44 3.74
N ILE A 106 -10.41 -8.18 3.90
CA ILE A 106 -9.08 -7.67 3.51
C ILE A 106 -8.51 -6.68 4.54
N ALA A 107 -9.36 -6.10 5.38
CA ALA A 107 -9.00 -5.04 6.32
C ALA A 107 -7.92 -5.45 7.31
N ASP A 108 -7.92 -6.71 7.76
CA ASP A 108 -6.90 -7.26 8.65
C ASP A 108 -5.50 -7.23 8.02
N VAL A 109 -5.38 -7.60 6.74
CA VAL A 109 -4.11 -7.51 6.00
C VAL A 109 -3.69 -6.05 5.86
N LEU A 110 -4.60 -5.16 5.47
CA LEU A 110 -4.29 -3.74 5.28
C LEU A 110 -3.85 -3.08 6.59
N CYS A 111 -4.62 -3.24 7.67
CA CYS A 111 -4.31 -2.66 8.98
C CYS A 111 -2.96 -3.15 9.51
N GLN A 112 -2.68 -4.44 9.37
CA GLN A 112 -1.39 -5.00 9.79
C GLN A 112 -0.25 -4.43 8.95
N GLN A 113 -0.36 -4.43 7.63
CA GLN A 113 0.76 -4.06 6.74
C GLN A 113 0.99 -2.54 6.70
N ILE A 114 -0.06 -1.71 6.73
CA ILE A 114 0.07 -0.25 6.77
C ILE A 114 0.84 0.21 8.01
N SER A 115 0.66 -0.45 9.16
CA SER A 115 1.42 -0.15 10.38
C SER A 115 2.94 -0.37 10.23
N GLN A 116 3.35 -1.18 9.25
CA GLN A 116 4.75 -1.50 8.97
C GLN A 116 5.38 -0.57 7.94
N LEU A 117 4.61 0.34 7.32
CA LEU A 117 5.12 1.29 6.32
C LEU A 117 5.86 2.50 6.93
N THR A 118 6.30 2.39 8.19
CA THR A 118 7.08 3.44 8.88
C THR A 118 8.38 3.84 8.16
N PRO A 119 9.06 2.97 7.38
CA PRO A 119 10.23 3.39 6.59
C PRO A 119 9.95 4.54 5.62
N TYR A 120 8.70 4.72 5.18
CA TYR A 120 8.30 5.85 4.32
C TYR A 120 8.44 7.21 4.99
N LEU A 121 8.35 7.30 6.32
CA LEU A 121 8.54 8.57 7.04
C LEU A 121 9.94 9.14 6.77
N ARG A 122 10.97 8.27 6.79
CA ARG A 122 12.34 8.64 6.48
C ARG A 122 12.50 8.95 5.00
N PHE A 123 12.02 8.06 4.13
CA PHE A 123 12.15 8.22 2.69
C PHE A 123 11.51 9.52 2.18
N CYS A 124 10.25 9.79 2.53
CA CYS A 124 9.53 10.98 2.09
C CYS A 124 10.16 12.29 2.59
N SER A 125 10.84 12.27 3.74
CA SER A 125 11.54 13.45 4.26
C SER A 125 12.80 13.83 3.45
N ILE A 126 13.36 12.88 2.69
CA ILE A 126 14.63 13.05 1.97
C ILE A 126 14.42 13.02 0.44
N GLN A 127 13.32 12.44 -0.04
CA GLN A 127 13.03 12.28 -1.48
C GLN A 127 13.16 13.58 -2.28
N ILE A 128 12.71 14.71 -1.73
CA ILE A 128 12.86 16.03 -2.38
C ILE A 128 14.33 16.39 -2.57
N ARG A 129 15.18 16.15 -1.55
CA ARG A 129 16.60 16.47 -1.59
C ARG A 129 17.35 15.56 -2.57
N GLY A 130 17.00 14.28 -2.62
CA GLY A 130 17.54 13.34 -3.61
C GLY A 130 17.19 13.76 -5.05
N ALA A 131 15.94 14.17 -5.28
CA ALA A 131 15.52 14.68 -6.59
C ALA A 131 16.25 15.97 -6.98
N THR A 132 16.45 16.90 -6.04
CA THR A 132 17.21 18.14 -6.29
C THR A 132 18.68 17.85 -6.62
N LEU A 133 19.34 16.94 -5.91
CA LEU A 133 20.73 16.56 -6.19
C LEU A 133 20.94 15.96 -7.60
N LEU A 134 19.94 15.25 -8.12
CA LEU A 134 19.94 14.74 -9.49
C LEU A 134 19.68 15.85 -10.52
N GLY A 135 18.92 16.88 -10.15
CA GLY A 135 18.55 18.00 -11.03
C GLY A 135 19.58 19.13 -11.12
N GLU A 136 20.41 19.33 -10.09
CA GLU A 136 21.39 20.43 -10.02
C GLU A 136 22.60 20.28 -10.98
N ASN A 137 22.70 19.18 -11.74
CA ASN A 137 23.76 18.95 -12.73
C ASN A 137 23.27 18.97 -14.19
N TYR A 138 22.13 19.60 -14.46
CA TYR A 138 21.68 19.95 -15.81
C TYR A 138 21.55 21.46 -15.99
#